data_AF-A0A519NZ62-F1
#
_entry.id   AF-A0A519NZ62-F1
#
_cell.length_a   1.000
_cell.length_b   1.000
_cell.length_c   1.000
_cell.angle_alpha   90.00
_cell.angle_beta   90.00
_cell.angle_gamma   90.00
#
_symmetry.space_group_name_H-M   'P 1'
#
loop_
_entity.id
_entity.type
_entity.pdbx_description
1 polymer ?
#
loop_
_entity_poly.entity_id
_entity_poly.type
_entity_poly.pdbx_seq_one_letter_code
_entity_poly.pdbx_strand_id
1 'polypeptide(L)' 'MTDLEAELVEVVRADPQLMQVLTTVRELDLPDWRIFSGAVYQSVWNARTGRPVGYGRKDFDLGYFDPDTSW' A
#
# COMPACT_ATOMS: atom_id res chain seq x y z
N MET A 1 -19.32 0.17 2.07
CA MET A 1 -18.11 -0.56 1.68
C MET A 1 -18.57 -1.77 0.90
N THR A 2 -18.13 -1.93 -0.34
CA THR A 2 -18.43 -3.11 -1.15
C THR A 2 -17.65 -4.32 -0.64
N ASP A 3 -18.04 -5.53 -1.05
CA ASP A 3 -17.32 -6.76 -0.69
C ASP A 3 -15.86 -6.72 -1.16
N LEU A 4 -15.59 -6.12 -2.32
CA LEU A 4 -14.25 -5.96 -2.87
C LEU A 4 -13.40 -4.95 -2.08
N GLU A 5 -14.00 -3.86 -1.61
CA GLU A 5 -13.30 -2.90 -0.74
C GLU A 5 -12.95 -3.54 0.61
N ALA A 6 -13.85 -4.32 1.19
CA ALA A 6 -13.60 -5.05 2.42
C ALA A 6 -12.46 -6.07 2.25
N GLU A 7 -12.49 -6.84 1.18
CA GLU A 7 -11.42 -7.79 0.86
C GLU A 7 -10.06 -7.09 0.69
N LEU A 8 -10.02 -5.96 -0.02
CA LEU A 8 -8.80 -5.19 -0.17
C LEU A 8 -8.24 -4.75 1.18
N VAL A 9 -9.09 -4.25 2.08
CA VAL A 9 -8.68 -3.83 3.44
C VAL A 9 -8.08 -5.00 4.21
N GLU A 10 -8.71 -6.18 4.16
CA GLU A 10 -8.21 -7.37 4.84
C GLU A 10 -6.86 -7.84 4.27
N VAL A 11 -6.71 -7.87 2.95
CA VAL A 11 -5.44 -8.20 2.29
C VAL A 11 -4.32 -7.23 2.69
N VAL A 12 -4.61 -5.93 2.70
CA VAL A 12 -3.63 -4.90 3.08
C VAL A 12 -3.23 -5.05 4.56
N ARG A 13 -4.19 -5.29 5.45
CA ARG A 13 -3.94 -5.47 6.89
C ARG A 13 -3.18 -6.75 7.21
N ALA A 14 -3.36 -7.81 6.42
CA ALA A 14 -2.65 -9.07 6.56
C ALA A 14 -1.16 -8.96 6.20
N ASP A 15 -0.75 -7.88 5.54
CA ASP A 15 0.64 -7.66 5.13
C ASP A 15 1.40 -6.76 6.12
N PRO A 16 2.24 -7.33 7.00
CA PRO A 16 2.90 -6.56 8.05
C PRO A 16 3.88 -5.51 7.50
N GLN A 17 4.52 -5.77 6.35
CA GLN A 17 5.44 -4.80 5.75
C GLN A 17 4.68 -3.63 5.14
N LEU A 18 3.58 -3.89 4.43
CA LEU A 18 2.74 -2.83 3.90
C LEU A 18 2.10 -1.99 5.03
N MET A 19 1.67 -2.63 6.11
CA MET A 19 1.16 -1.92 7.29
C MET A 19 2.22 -1.07 7.98
N GLN A 20 3.47 -1.53 8.03
CA GLN A 20 4.59 -0.71 8.52
C GLN A 20 4.77 0.54 7.65
N VAL A 21 4.84 0.37 6.33
CA VAL A 21 4.98 1.50 5.39
C VAL A 21 3.83 2.48 5.52
N LEU A 22 2.58 2.00 5.54
CA LEU A 22 1.39 2.84 5.71
C LEU A 22 1.39 3.63 7.02
N THR A 23 1.89 3.04 8.11
CA THR A 23 1.98 3.70 9.41
C THR A 23 3.08 4.76 9.40
N THR A 24 4.26 4.43 8.87
CA THR A 24 5.37 5.37 8.75
C THR A 24 5.03 6.56 7.86
N VAL A 25 4.43 6.35 6.69
CA VAL A 25 4.06 7.46 5.79
C VAL A 25 2.99 8.36 6.42
N ARG A 26 2.08 7.78 7.21
CA ARG A 26 1.12 8.58 7.99
C ARG A 26 1.82 9.50 9.00
N GLU A 27 2.88 9.03 9.64
CA GLU A 27 3.67 9.82 10.60
C GLU A 27 4.50 10.92 9.94
N LEU A 28 4.85 10.77 8.66
CA LEU A 28 5.53 11.81 7.88
C LEU A 28 4.63 13.00 7.53
N ASP A 29 3.31 12.87 7.69
CA ASP A 29 2.31 13.92 7.47
C ASP A 29 2.46 14.64 6.11
N LEU A 30 2.77 13.87 5.06
CA LEU A 30 2.96 14.42 3.71
C LEU A 30 1.61 14.90 3.12
N PRO A 31 1.61 16.00 2.34
CA PRO A 31 0.40 16.47 1.69
C PRO A 31 -0.12 15.46 0.64
N ASP A 32 -1.40 15.08 0.79
CA ASP A 32 -2.14 14.17 -0.10
C ASP A 32 -1.40 12.87 -0.49
N TRP A 33 -0.71 12.26 0.47
CA TRP A 33 0.08 11.06 0.20
C TRP A 33 -0.79 9.83 -0.10
N ARG A 34 -0.29 8.92 -0.94
CA ARG A 34 -0.85 7.59 -1.19
C ARG A 34 0.26 6.56 -1.39
N ILE A 35 0.04 5.36 -0.85
CA ILE A 35 0.73 4.14 -1.30
C ILE A 35 -0.12 3.51 -2.41
N PHE A 36 0.50 3.15 -3.52
CA PHE A 36 -0.21 2.65 -4.70
C PHE A 36 0.58 1.56 -5.43
N SER A 37 0.10 1.18 -6.62
CA SER A 37 0.82 0.29 -7.55
C SER A 37 1.11 -1.10 -6.96
N GLY A 38 2.31 -1.65 -7.16
CA GLY A 38 2.70 -3.04 -6.90
C GLY A 38 2.38 -3.51 -5.49
N ALA A 39 2.59 -2.64 -4.50
CA ALA A 39 2.30 -2.97 -3.11
C ALA A 39 0.82 -3.29 -2.84
N VAL A 40 -0.09 -2.77 -3.65
CA VAL A 40 -1.54 -2.94 -3.49
C VAL A 40 -2.03 -4.14 -4.32
N TYR A 41 -1.94 -4.08 -5.66
CA TYR A 41 -2.52 -5.13 -6.50
C TYR A 41 -1.76 -6.45 -6.45
N GLN A 42 -0.44 -6.46 -6.21
CA GLN A 42 0.32 -7.71 -6.06
C GLN A 42 -0.10 -8.44 -4.78
N SER A 43 -0.37 -7.72 -3.69
CA SER A 43 -0.86 -8.30 -2.43
C SER A 43 -2.22 -8.98 -2.63
N VAL A 44 -3.12 -8.36 -3.40
CA VAL A 44 -4.41 -8.97 -3.77
C VAL A 44 -4.21 -10.22 -4.62
N TRP A 45 -3.33 -10.17 -5.64
CA TRP A 45 -3.05 -11.35 -6.45
C TRP A 45 -2.42 -12.48 -5.65
N ASN A 46 -1.49 -12.16 -4.76
CA ASN A 46 -0.88 -13.14 -3.89
C ASN A 46 -1.92 -13.82 -2.99
N ALA A 47 -2.78 -13.03 -2.33
CA ALA A 47 -3.86 -13.56 -1.50
C ALA A 47 -4.80 -14.49 -2.30
N ARG A 48 -5.25 -14.04 -3.48
CA ARG A 48 -6.16 -14.83 -4.33
C ARG A 48 -5.52 -16.06 -4.98
N THR A 49 -4.20 -16.11 -5.07
CA THR A 49 -3.46 -17.24 -5.65
C THR A 49 -2.78 -18.13 -4.59
N GLY A 50 -3.07 -17.91 -3.31
CA GLY A 50 -2.56 -18.73 -2.21
C GLY A 50 -1.07 -18.53 -1.92
N ARG A 51 -0.49 -17.39 -2.31
CA ARG A 51 0.89 -17.00 -1.98
C ARG A 51 0.90 -16.11 -0.73
N PRO A 52 2.02 -16.04 0.01
CA PRO A 52 2.20 -15.03 1.05
C PRO A 52 1.92 -13.63 0.48
N VAL A 53 1.18 -12.79 1.20
CA VAL A 53 0.71 -11.47 0.70
C VAL A 53 1.86 -10.59 0.19
N GLY A 54 3.02 -10.60 0.87
CA GLY A 54 4.21 -9.86 0.45
C GLY A 54 5.12 -10.57 -0.56
N TYR A 55 4.73 -11.72 -1.12
CA TYR A 55 5.57 -12.50 -2.01
C TYR A 55 5.97 -11.72 -3.27
N GLY A 56 7.27 -11.71 -3.56
CA GLY A 56 7.81 -11.11 -4.79
C GLY A 56 7.77 -9.59 -4.84
N ARG A 57 7.45 -8.91 -3.73
CA ARG A 57 7.50 -7.45 -3.64
C ARG A 57 8.94 -6.97 -3.49
N LYS A 58 9.30 -5.95 -4.26
CA LYS A 58 10.67 -5.41 -4.34
C LYS A 58 10.78 -4.00 -3.75
N ASP A 59 9.70 -3.25 -3.82
CA ASP A 59 9.62 -1.82 -3.56
C ASP A 59 8.19 -1.41 -3.16
N PHE A 60 8.07 -0.15 -2.73
CA PHE A 60 6.81 0.52 -2.42
C PHE A 60 6.75 1.84 -3.16
N ASP A 61 5.68 2.04 -3.93
CA ASP A 61 5.41 3.31 -4.60
C ASP A 61 4.67 4.25 -3.65
N LEU A 62 5.31 5.37 -3.31
CA LEU A 62 4.76 6.48 -2.52
C LEU A 62 4.65 7.72 -3.39
N GLY A 63 3.45 8.26 -3.49
CA GLY A 63 3.17 9.52 -4.17
C GLY A 63 2.63 10.50 -3.16
N TYR A 64 3.01 11.76 -3.28
CA TYR A 64 2.48 12.89 -2.53
C TYR A 64 2.50 14.13 -3.41
N PHE A 65 1.71 15.13 -3.08
CA PHE A 65 1.64 16.37 -3.85
C PHE A 65 2.31 17.50 -3.08
N ASP A 66 3.45 17.97 -3.58
CA ASP A 66 4.12 19.16 -3.06
C ASP A 66 3.98 20.33 -4.05
N PRO A 67 3.34 21.44 -3.67
CA PRO A 67 3.21 22.61 -4.54
C PRO A 67 4.53 23.39 -4.72
N ASP A 68 5.53 23.19 -3.87
CA ASP A 68 6.79 23.94 -3.90
C ASP A 68 7.79 23.33 -4.89
N THR A 69 7.74 23.72 -6.16
CA THR A 69 8.64 23.14 -7.18
C THR A 69 10.08 23.67 -7.17
N SER A 70 10.59 24.18 -6.05
CA SER A 70 11.90 24.87 -5.96
C SER A 70 13.13 23.96 -5.80
N TRP A 71 12.94 22.65 -5.76
CA TRP A 71 13.99 21.63 -5.69
C TRP A 71 14.92 21.57 -6.92
#